data_AF-A0A7X0VDS6-F1
#
_entry.id   AF-A0A7X0VDS6-F1
#
_cell.length_a   1.000
_cell.length_b   1.000
_cell.length_c   1.000
_cell.angle_alpha   90.00
_cell.angle_beta   90.00
_cell.angle_gamma   90.00
#
_symmetry.space_group_name_H-M   'P 1'
#
loop_
_entity.id
_entity.type
_entity.pdbx_description
1 polymer ?
#
loop_
_entity_poly.entity_id
_entity_poly.type
_entity_poly.pdbx_seq_one_letter_code
_entity_poly.pdbx_strand_id
1 'polypeptide(L)'
;MSQQTIKQQARRTAREMADKRRREREERERRVVDLAEQVMVAIGQRDAAVAETEKRAGDALRELTEVEGLSLGEAVEWCGETITVREATRLRRLAAPAGSAETEGGPAAEGEPDAAAESGGAGAGSAAR
;
A
#
# COMPACT_ATOMS: atom_id res chain seq x y z
N MET A 1 45.17 -29.28 -31.81
CA MET A 1 44.04 -28.31 -31.77
C MET A 1 44.62 -26.90 -31.78
N SER A 2 44.14 -25.98 -32.61
CA SER A 2 44.74 -24.64 -32.70
C SER A 2 44.33 -23.75 -31.52
N GLN A 3 45.17 -22.77 -31.16
CA GLN A 3 44.87 -21.76 -30.14
C GLN A 3 43.55 -21.01 -30.43
N GLN A 4 43.19 -20.87 -31.72
CA GLN A 4 41.93 -20.26 -32.13
C GLN A 4 40.74 -21.13 -31.76
N THR A 5 40.83 -22.46 -31.94
CA THR A 5 39.77 -23.40 -31.54
C THR A 5 39.54 -23.37 -30.02
N ILE A 6 40.61 -23.31 -29.22
CA ILE A 6 40.52 -23.22 -27.75
C ILE A 6 39.80 -21.93 -27.32
N LYS A 7 40.15 -20.79 -27.92
CA LYS A 7 39.48 -19.50 -27.63
C LYS A 7 38.00 -19.51 -28.00
N GLN A 8 37.64 -20.13 -29.12
CA GLN A 8 36.24 -20.22 -29.55
C GLN A 8 35.41 -21.12 -28.63
N GLN A 9 35.97 -22.26 -28.20
CA GLN A 9 35.31 -23.13 -27.21
C GLN A 9 35.10 -22.40 -25.89
N ALA A 10 36.11 -21.71 -25.37
CA ALA A 10 35.99 -20.93 -24.14
C ALA A 10 34.91 -19.84 -24.22
N ARG A 11 34.82 -19.13 -25.37
CA ARG A 11 33.77 -18.11 -25.60
C ARG A 11 32.37 -18.72 -25.64
N ARG A 12 32.22 -19.88 -26.28
CA ARG A 12 30.95 -20.60 -26.34
C ARG A 12 30.49 -20.99 -24.93
N THR A 13 31.35 -21.63 -24.15
CA THR A 13 31.05 -22.00 -22.76
C THR A 13 30.71 -20.78 -21.90
N ALA A 14 31.44 -19.68 -22.05
CA ALA A 14 31.16 -18.44 -21.32
C ALA A 14 29.75 -17.89 -21.66
N ARG A 15 29.34 -17.93 -22.93
CA ARG A 15 28.00 -17.49 -23.37
C ARG A 15 26.91 -18.40 -22.81
N GLU A 16 27.08 -19.72 -22.91
CA GLU A 16 26.12 -20.70 -22.39
C GLU A 16 25.89 -20.51 -20.87
N MET A 17 26.96 -20.27 -20.11
CA MET A 17 26.85 -19.99 -18.67
C MET A 17 26.19 -18.63 -18.37
N ALA A 18 26.48 -17.60 -19.17
CA ALA A 18 25.84 -16.29 -19.03
C ALA A 18 24.32 -16.37 -19.32
N ASP A 19 23.94 -17.10 -20.37
CA ASP A 19 22.54 -17.32 -20.74
C ASP A 19 21.80 -18.13 -19.67
N LYS A 20 22.41 -19.20 -19.16
CA LYS A 20 21.83 -19.99 -18.07
C LYS A 20 21.57 -19.12 -16.84
N ARG A 21 22.56 -18.35 -16.40
CA ARG A 21 22.41 -17.44 -15.25
C ARG A 21 21.36 -16.36 -15.48
N ARG A 22 21.23 -15.87 -16.72
CA ARG A 22 20.19 -14.89 -17.05
C ARG A 22 18.80 -15.50 -16.91
N ARG A 23 18.59 -16.68 -17.50
CA ARG A 23 17.31 -17.42 -17.39
C ARG A 23 16.96 -17.74 -15.94
N GLU A 24 17.91 -18.23 -15.15
CA GLU A 24 17.70 -18.51 -13.72
C GLU A 24 17.28 -17.25 -12.93
N ARG A 25 17.87 -16.09 -13.26
CA ARG A 25 17.47 -14.81 -12.65
C ARG A 25 16.07 -14.38 -13.09
N GLU A 26 15.77 -14.43 -14.39
CA GLU A 26 14.45 -14.09 -14.93
C GLU A 26 13.36 -14.98 -14.32
N GLU A 27 13.60 -16.29 -14.21
CA GLU A 27 12.67 -17.22 -13.58
C GLU A 27 12.50 -16.95 -12.07
N ARG A 28 13.59 -16.62 -11.37
CA ARG A 28 13.51 -16.22 -9.96
C ARG A 28 12.72 -14.94 -9.81
N GLU A 29 12.96 -13.96 -10.65
CA GLU A 29 12.25 -12.68 -10.64
C GLU A 29 10.76 -12.88 -10.88
N ARG A 30 10.39 -13.68 -11.89
CA ARG A 30 8.99 -14.06 -12.13
C ARG A 30 8.35 -14.69 -10.88
N ARG A 31 9.01 -15.70 -10.29
CA ARG A 31 8.50 -16.32 -9.05
C ARG A 31 8.37 -15.32 -7.89
N VAL A 32 9.29 -14.37 -7.77
CA VAL A 32 9.23 -13.33 -6.72
C VAL A 32 8.05 -12.40 -6.96
N VAL A 33 7.83 -11.95 -8.20
CA VAL A 33 6.67 -11.11 -8.56
C VAL A 33 5.37 -11.86 -8.30
N ASP A 34 5.25 -13.10 -8.78
CA ASP A 34 4.03 -13.92 -8.58
C ASP A 34 3.71 -14.11 -7.09
N LEU A 35 4.73 -14.34 -6.25
CA LEU A 35 4.55 -14.49 -4.80
C LEU A 35 4.18 -13.15 -4.14
N ALA A 36 4.78 -12.04 -4.57
CA ALA A 36 4.44 -10.72 -4.05
C ALA A 36 2.98 -10.36 -4.37
N GLU A 37 2.52 -10.62 -5.59
CA GLU A 37 1.12 -10.44 -6.00
C GLU A 37 0.18 -11.29 -5.14
N GLN A 38 0.51 -12.57 -4.92
CA GLN A 38 -0.28 -13.45 -4.06
C GLN A 38 -0.40 -12.91 -2.62
N VAL A 39 0.69 -12.39 -2.05
CA VAL A 39 0.68 -11.79 -0.71
C VAL A 39 -0.24 -10.55 -0.69
N MET A 40 -0.13 -9.67 -1.68
CA MET A 40 -0.94 -8.45 -1.73
C MET A 40 -2.43 -8.77 -1.90
N VAL A 41 -2.77 -9.75 -2.74
CA VAL A 41 -4.16 -10.21 -2.91
C VAL A 41 -4.69 -10.80 -1.60
N ALA A 42 -3.93 -11.66 -0.92
CA ALA A 42 -4.36 -12.26 0.34
C ALA A 42 -4.58 -11.21 1.43
N ILE A 43 -3.72 -10.19 1.53
CA ILE A 43 -3.90 -9.06 2.44
C ILE A 43 -5.17 -8.29 2.10
N GLY A 44 -5.38 -7.94 0.83
CA GLY A 44 -6.58 -7.23 0.40
C GLY A 44 -7.87 -8.01 0.67
N GLN A 45 -7.86 -9.32 0.44
CA GLN A 45 -9.00 -10.20 0.76
C GLN A 45 -9.28 -10.26 2.26
N ARG A 46 -8.24 -10.39 3.09
CA ARG A 46 -8.37 -10.34 4.54
C ARG A 46 -8.98 -9.03 4.99
N ASP A 47 -8.44 -7.90 4.53
CA ASP A 47 -8.87 -6.58 4.97
C ASP A 47 -10.32 -6.30 4.52
N ALA A 48 -10.71 -6.75 3.32
CA ALA A 48 -12.10 -6.70 2.87
C ALA A 48 -13.03 -7.56 3.74
N ALA A 49 -12.62 -8.77 4.10
CA ALA A 49 -13.40 -9.66 4.97
C ALA A 49 -13.56 -9.08 6.38
N VAL A 50 -12.51 -8.44 6.92
CA VAL A 50 -12.55 -7.73 8.20
C VAL A 50 -13.53 -6.56 8.12
N ALA A 51 -13.38 -5.68 7.12
CA ALA A 51 -14.24 -4.51 6.95
C ALA A 51 -15.73 -4.89 6.84
N GLU A 52 -16.04 -5.92 6.04
CA GLU A 52 -17.41 -6.43 5.90
C GLU A 52 -17.96 -7.03 7.21
N THR A 53 -17.11 -7.73 7.98
CA THR A 53 -17.51 -8.28 9.28
C THR A 53 -17.74 -7.18 10.31
N GLU A 54 -16.86 -6.18 10.36
CA GLU A 54 -17.02 -5.00 11.23
C GLU A 54 -18.28 -4.22 10.89
N LYS A 55 -18.57 -4.04 9.59
CA LYS A 55 -19.80 -3.40 9.13
C LYS A 55 -21.03 -4.16 9.62
N ARG A 56 -21.07 -5.49 9.44
CA ARG A 56 -22.18 -6.32 9.92
C ARG A 56 -22.38 -6.24 11.43
N ALA A 57 -21.29 -6.21 12.20
CA ALA A 57 -21.35 -6.00 13.64
C ALA A 57 -21.91 -4.60 13.99
N GLY A 58 -21.49 -3.56 13.26
CA GLY A 58 -22.02 -2.21 13.38
C GLY A 58 -23.51 -2.11 13.04
N ASP A 59 -23.96 -2.78 11.98
CA ASP A 59 -25.37 -2.86 11.59
C ASP A 59 -26.21 -3.50 12.69
N ALA A 60 -25.75 -4.63 13.27
CA ALA A 60 -26.42 -5.28 14.39
C ALA A 60 -26.50 -4.39 15.65
N LEU A 61 -25.41 -3.66 15.98
CA LEU A 61 -25.42 -2.69 17.08
C LEU A 61 -26.38 -1.52 16.83
N ARG A 62 -26.54 -1.09 15.56
CA ARG A 62 -27.54 -0.08 15.21
C ARG A 62 -28.94 -0.63 15.37
N GLU A 63 -29.22 -1.85 14.94
CA GLU A 63 -30.53 -2.49 15.15
C GLU A 63 -30.89 -2.61 16.65
N LEU A 64 -29.95 -3.07 17.48
CA LEU A 64 -30.12 -3.12 18.94
C LEU A 64 -30.46 -1.75 19.56
N THR A 65 -29.88 -0.66 19.05
CA THR A 65 -30.04 0.67 19.64
C THR A 65 -31.19 1.48 19.03
N GLU A 66 -31.44 1.33 17.74
CA GLU A 66 -32.41 2.12 16.96
C GLU A 66 -33.78 1.43 16.86
N VAL A 67 -33.81 0.09 16.79
CA VAL A 67 -35.05 -0.69 16.67
C VAL A 67 -35.49 -1.22 18.04
N GLU A 68 -34.59 -1.89 18.75
CA GLU A 68 -34.90 -2.48 20.06
C GLU A 68 -34.83 -1.45 21.20
N GLY A 69 -34.25 -0.26 20.95
CA GLY A 69 -34.25 0.87 21.88
C GLY A 69 -33.26 0.76 23.04
N LEU A 70 -32.30 -0.17 22.98
CA LEU A 70 -31.28 -0.30 24.02
C LEU A 70 -30.33 0.90 23.99
N SER A 71 -29.81 1.29 25.15
CA SER A 71 -28.62 2.11 25.20
C SER A 71 -27.40 1.34 24.68
N LEU A 72 -26.37 2.07 24.24
CA LEU A 72 -25.14 1.44 23.76
C LEU A 72 -24.44 0.62 24.86
N GLY A 73 -24.58 1.02 26.13
CA GLY A 73 -24.03 0.29 27.27
C GLY A 73 -24.72 -1.07 27.45
N GLU A 74 -26.06 -1.09 27.45
CA GLU A 74 -26.85 -2.33 27.55
C GLU A 74 -26.55 -3.28 26.38
N ALA A 75 -26.43 -2.76 25.16
CA ALA A 75 -26.06 -3.57 24.00
C ALA A 75 -24.68 -4.23 24.16
N VAL A 76 -23.72 -3.54 24.78
CA VAL A 76 -22.38 -4.07 25.10
C VAL A 76 -22.43 -5.13 26.20
N GLU A 77 -23.26 -4.94 27.22
CA GLU A 77 -23.49 -5.94 28.26
C GLU A 77 -24.08 -7.24 27.67
N TRP A 78 -25.04 -7.14 26.74
CA TRP A 78 -25.56 -8.30 26.01
C TRP A 78 -24.52 -9.01 25.14
N CYS A 79 -23.48 -8.28 24.71
CA CYS A 79 -22.33 -8.84 24.01
C CYS A 79 -21.31 -9.50 24.97
N GLY A 80 -21.64 -9.64 26.25
CA GLY A 80 -20.79 -10.26 27.28
C GLY A 80 -19.46 -9.53 27.47
N GLU A 81 -19.44 -8.21 27.27
CA GLU A 81 -18.24 -7.36 27.35
C GLU A 81 -17.10 -7.76 26.39
N THR A 82 -17.38 -8.61 25.39
CA THR A 82 -16.40 -8.98 24.34
C THR A 82 -15.88 -7.76 23.58
N ILE A 83 -16.68 -6.69 23.55
CA ILE A 83 -16.35 -5.40 22.96
C ILE A 83 -16.53 -4.30 24.01
N THR A 84 -15.76 -3.22 23.88
CA THR A 84 -15.93 -2.03 24.73
C THR A 84 -16.99 -1.08 24.14
N VAL A 85 -17.50 -0.15 24.93
CA VAL A 85 -18.38 0.93 24.43
C VAL A 85 -17.70 1.76 23.34
N ARG A 86 -16.39 2.03 23.46
CA ARG A 86 -15.61 2.73 22.43
C ARG A 86 -15.58 1.93 21.12
N GLU A 87 -15.38 0.62 21.21
CA GLU A 87 -15.38 -0.30 20.08
C GLU A 87 -16.75 -0.32 19.39
N ALA A 88 -17.81 -0.54 20.17
CA ALA A 88 -19.19 -0.52 19.68
C ALA A 88 -19.54 0.80 18.99
N THR A 89 -19.06 1.93 19.54
CA THR A 89 -19.24 3.25 18.91
C THR A 89 -18.53 3.33 17.56
N ARG A 90 -17.29 2.82 17.44
CA ARG A 90 -16.58 2.79 16.14
C ARG A 90 -17.33 1.93 15.13
N LEU A 91 -17.74 0.72 15.51
CA LEU A 91 -18.45 -0.22 14.64
C LEU A 91 -19.76 0.38 14.11
N ARG A 92 -20.57 1.00 14.98
CA ARG A 92 -21.79 1.71 14.56
C ARG A 92 -21.53 2.81 13.53
N ARG A 93 -20.40 3.53 13.65
CA ARG A 93 -20.02 4.56 12.66
C ARG A 93 -19.60 3.95 11.31
N LEU A 94 -18.90 2.81 11.32
CA LEU A 94 -18.53 2.11 10.08
C LEU A 94 -19.74 1.60 9.29
N ALA A 95 -20.82 1.24 10.01
CA ALA A 95 -22.10 0.85 9.45
C ALA A 95 -22.96 2.02 8.95
N ALA A 96 -22.58 3.26 9.26
CA ALA A 96 -23.35 4.42 8.84
C ALA A 96 -23.20 4.64 7.32
N PRO A 97 -24.29 5.01 6.60
CA PRO A 97 -24.20 5.26 5.17
C PRO A 97 -23.20 6.38 4.89
N ALA A 98 -22.47 6.30 3.78
CA ALA A 98 -21.32 7.15 3.42
C ALA A 98 -21.57 8.68 3.35
N GLY A 99 -22.77 9.16 3.71
CA GLY A 99 -23.11 10.57 3.86
C GLY A 99 -23.08 11.11 5.29
N SER A 100 -22.75 10.30 6.31
CA SER A 100 -22.67 10.73 7.72
C SER A 100 -21.25 10.80 8.27
N ALA A 101 -20.23 10.60 7.43
CA ALA A 101 -18.85 10.85 7.81
C ALA A 101 -18.61 12.37 7.77
N GLU A 102 -18.86 13.04 8.89
CA GLU A 102 -18.27 14.36 9.11
C GLU A 102 -16.76 14.23 8.94
N THR A 103 -16.25 15.03 8.01
CA THR A 103 -14.87 15.00 7.52
C THR A 103 -13.93 15.48 8.61
N GLU A 104 -13.44 14.57 9.45
CA GLU A 104 -12.23 14.82 10.25
C GLU A 104 -11.02 14.24 9.52
N GLY A 105 -10.45 15.03 8.60
CA GLY A 105 -9.16 14.73 7.99
C GLY A 105 -8.86 15.43 6.66
N GLY A 106 -8.35 16.67 6.72
CA GLY A 106 -7.55 17.30 5.65
C GLY A 106 -8.21 18.46 4.89
N PRO A 107 -7.43 19.49 4.50
CA PRO A 107 -6.32 19.22 3.58
C PRO A 107 -4.96 19.75 4.01
N ALA A 108 -3.94 19.02 3.55
CA ALA A 108 -2.59 19.53 3.38
C ALA A 108 -2.64 20.81 2.54
N ALA A 109 -2.14 21.91 3.09
CA ALA A 109 -1.80 23.09 2.31
C ALA A 109 -0.32 22.98 1.93
N GLU A 110 -0.07 22.46 0.73
CA GLU A 110 1.12 22.81 -0.02
C GLU A 110 1.07 24.31 -0.33
N GLY A 111 2.18 24.99 -0.04
CA GLY A 111 2.36 26.42 -0.28
C GLY A 111 3.83 26.73 -0.46
N GLU A 112 4.39 26.30 -1.59
CA GLU A 112 5.41 27.11 -2.29
C GLU A 112 4.64 28.03 -3.25
N PRO A 113 5.06 29.29 -3.48
CA PRO A 113 6.44 29.65 -3.83
C PRO A 113 6.94 30.99 -3.25
N ASP A 114 8.26 31.18 -3.18
CA ASP A 114 8.82 32.51 -3.45
C ASP A 114 10.23 32.43 -4.03
N ALA A 115 10.35 32.86 -5.28
CA ALA A 115 11.58 33.07 -6.00
C ALA A 115 11.75 34.59 -6.15
N ALA A 116 12.75 35.18 -5.48
CA ALA A 116 13.49 36.36 -5.97
C ALA A 116 14.54 36.82 -4.93
N ALA A 117 15.82 36.57 -5.23
CA ALA A 117 16.90 37.49 -4.87
C ALA A 117 18.08 37.25 -5.81
N GLU A 118 17.98 37.83 -7.01
CA GLU A 118 19.11 38.05 -7.89
C GLU A 118 20.08 39.04 -7.21
N SER A 119 21.32 38.63 -6.93
CA SER A 119 22.43 39.57 -6.75
C SER A 119 23.32 39.49 -7.99
N GLY A 120 23.25 40.51 -8.82
CA GLY A 120 24.01 40.61 -10.05
C GLY A 120 25.51 40.84 -9.87
N GLY A 121 26.25 40.42 -10.89
CA GLY A 121 27.24 41.27 -11.54
C GLY A 121 28.71 41.07 -11.13
N ALA A 122 29.47 40.41 -12.01
CA ALA A 122 30.70 40.97 -12.58
C ALA A 122 31.15 40.12 -13.78
N GLY A 123 30.95 40.65 -14.98
CA GLY A 123 31.54 40.13 -16.21
C GLY A 123 32.89 40.78 -16.49
N ALA A 124 33.84 39.98 -16.97
CA ALA A 124 34.93 40.31 -17.90
C ALA A 124 35.74 39.02 -18.12
N GLY A 125 36.05 38.52 -19.31
CA GLY A 125 35.78 38.97 -20.66
C GLY A 125 36.27 37.91 -21.66
N SER A 126 35.64 37.92 -22.84
CA SER A 126 36.08 37.48 -24.17
C SER A 126 36.95 36.24 -24.37
N ALA A 127 36.36 35.30 -25.10
CA ALA A 127 37.05 34.41 -26.02
C ALA A 127 37.66 35.19 -27.21
N ALA A 128 38.80 34.71 -27.73
CA ALA A 128 39.03 34.40 -29.15
C ALA A 128 40.54 34.39 -29.50
N ARG A 129 41.02 33.20 -29.91
CA ARG A 129 41.91 32.87 -31.05
C ARG A 129 42.94 31.79 -30.71
#